data_AF-M3CH60-F1
#
_entry.id   AF-M3CH60-F1
#
_cell.length_a   1.000
_cell.length_b   1.000
_cell.length_c   1.000
_cell.angle_alpha   90.00
_cell.angle_beta   90.00
_cell.angle_gamma   90.00
#
_symmetry.space_group_name_H-M   'P 1'
#
loop_
_entity.id
_entity.type
_entity.pdbx_description
1 polymer ?
#
loop_
_entity_poly.entity_id
_entity_poly.type
_entity_poly.pdbx_seq_one_letter_code
_entity_poly.pdbx_strand_id
1 'polypeptide(L)'
;MVAGCTDCHTAKIMTPQGPVPDTSKFLAGYLETNQLPDYKNYKNSPWLLFTGDLTAVVGPWGVSFAKNITPDPETGIGGWTEDMFIQTVRTQKRLGVGRPILPPMNGVFIGNMNPLSDDELKDIFAYLKSLKPVRNRVPEPILN
;
A
#
# COMPACT_ATOMS: atom_id res chain seq x y z
N MET A 1 -2.06 1.94 -16.60
CA MET A 1 -1.01 1.05 -16.05
C MET A 1 -1.27 0.85 -14.56
N VAL A 2 -1.65 -0.35 -14.12
CA VAL A 2 -1.73 -0.73 -12.68
C VAL A 2 -0.49 -1.56 -12.26
N ALA A 3 0.48 -1.69 -13.17
CA ALA A 3 1.61 -2.60 -13.06
C ALA A 3 2.50 -2.38 -11.82
N GLY A 4 2.59 -1.15 -11.28
CA GLY A 4 3.40 -0.89 -10.08
C GLY A 4 2.67 -1.11 -8.75
N CYS A 5 1.33 -1.18 -8.74
CA CYS A 5 0.59 -1.33 -7.48
C CYS A 5 0.86 -2.70 -6.84
N THR A 6 1.05 -3.73 -7.66
CA THR A 6 1.29 -5.10 -7.21
C THR A 6 2.62 -5.29 -6.50
N ASP A 7 3.59 -4.41 -6.72
CA ASP A 7 4.94 -4.54 -6.17
C ASP A 7 4.92 -4.41 -4.65
N CYS A 8 4.15 -3.46 -4.11
CA CYS A 8 4.01 -3.27 -2.66
C CYS A 8 2.69 -3.80 -2.10
N HIS A 9 1.62 -3.85 -2.91
CA HIS A 9 0.29 -4.21 -2.40
C HIS A 9 -0.08 -5.68 -2.59
N THR A 10 0.70 -6.50 -3.29
CA THR A 10 0.48 -7.94 -3.33
C THR A 10 1.54 -8.63 -2.49
N ALA A 11 1.17 -9.35 -1.43
CA ALA A 11 2.14 -10.14 -0.66
C ALA A 11 2.87 -11.14 -1.56
N LYS A 12 4.08 -11.55 -1.17
CA LYS A 12 4.87 -12.53 -1.92
C LYS A 12 5.15 -13.77 -1.10
N ILE A 13 5.20 -14.90 -1.80
CA ILE A 13 5.64 -16.20 -1.27
C ILE A 13 7.13 -16.34 -1.58
N MET A 14 7.92 -16.69 -0.57
CA MET A 14 9.35 -16.94 -0.75
C MET A 14 9.56 -18.32 -1.39
N THR A 15 10.15 -18.35 -2.56
CA THR A 15 10.55 -19.57 -3.28
C THR A 15 12.08 -19.65 -3.36
N PRO A 16 12.66 -20.80 -3.75
CA PRO A 16 14.10 -20.90 -4.01
C PRO A 16 14.61 -19.91 -5.07
N GLN A 17 13.75 -19.43 -5.98
CA GLN A 17 14.07 -18.45 -7.01
C GLN A 17 13.82 -17.00 -6.57
N GLY A 18 13.36 -16.79 -5.33
CA GLY A 18 13.03 -15.49 -4.76
C GLY A 18 11.53 -15.28 -4.51
N PRO A 19 11.12 -14.06 -4.13
CA PRO A 19 9.73 -13.73 -3.85
C PRO A 19 8.89 -13.73 -5.12
N VAL A 20 7.76 -14.45 -5.11
CA VAL A 20 6.76 -14.44 -6.19
C VAL A 20 5.41 -13.92 -5.66
N PRO A 21 4.63 -13.15 -6.43
CA PRO A 21 3.32 -12.66 -5.98
C PRO A 21 2.37 -13.78 -5.55
N ASP A 22 1.79 -13.65 -4.35
CA ASP A 22 0.67 -14.47 -3.90
C ASP A 22 -0.62 -13.99 -4.57
N THR A 23 -1.07 -14.72 -5.59
CA THR A 23 -2.29 -14.38 -6.33
C THR A 23 -3.56 -14.49 -5.48
N SER A 24 -3.54 -15.23 -4.38
CA SER A 24 -4.66 -15.30 -3.43
C SER A 24 -4.78 -14.03 -2.57
N LYS A 25 -3.71 -13.22 -2.51
CA LYS A 25 -3.60 -11.97 -1.75
C LYS A 25 -3.32 -10.78 -2.67
N PHE A 26 -3.79 -10.86 -3.91
CA PHE A 26 -3.63 -9.80 -4.90
C PHE A 26 -4.14 -8.45 -4.38
N LEU A 27 -3.25 -7.46 -4.31
CA LEU A 27 -3.53 -6.09 -3.82
C LEU A 27 -4.08 -5.97 -2.39
N ALA A 28 -3.95 -7.04 -1.59
CA ALA A 28 -4.43 -7.09 -0.21
C ALA A 28 -3.53 -6.38 0.81
N GLY A 29 -2.35 -5.90 0.40
CA GLY A 29 -1.37 -5.21 1.26
C GLY A 29 -0.58 -6.15 2.17
N TYR A 30 -0.03 -5.59 3.25
CA TYR A 30 0.64 -6.36 4.30
C TYR A 30 -0.35 -7.28 5.01
N LEU A 31 -0.03 -8.56 5.12
CA LEU A 31 -0.98 -9.54 5.67
C LEU A 31 -1.14 -9.40 7.18
N GLU A 32 -2.37 -9.50 7.67
CA GLU A 32 -2.67 -9.47 9.11
C GLU A 32 -2.02 -10.62 9.89
N THR A 33 -1.67 -11.70 9.18
CA THR A 33 -0.97 -12.87 9.73
C THR A 33 0.56 -12.69 9.79
N ASN A 34 1.10 -11.67 9.12
CA ASN A 34 2.53 -11.43 9.15
C ASN A 34 2.95 -10.90 10.52
N GLN A 35 4.16 -11.28 10.94
CA GLN A 35 4.82 -10.70 12.08
C GLN A 35 6.01 -9.88 11.59
N LEU A 36 6.12 -8.65 12.07
CA LEU A 36 7.31 -7.86 11.81
C LEU A 36 8.51 -8.50 12.51
N PRO A 37 9.62 -8.75 11.78
CA PRO A 37 10.88 -9.12 12.41
C PRO A 37 11.37 -8.02 13.36
N ASP A 38 12.32 -8.33 14.24
CA ASP A 38 12.93 -7.29 15.08
C ASP A 38 13.64 -6.24 14.21
N TYR A 39 13.04 -5.05 14.18
CA TYR A 39 13.50 -3.92 13.37
C TYR A 39 14.05 -2.77 14.20
N LYS A 40 14.01 -2.86 15.55
CA LYS A 40 14.28 -1.71 16.43
C LYS A 40 15.70 -1.17 16.27
N ASN A 41 16.66 -2.06 16.01
CA ASN A 41 18.06 -1.70 15.75
C ASN A 41 18.26 -0.94 14.44
N TYR A 42 17.27 -0.94 13.54
CA TYR A 42 17.33 -0.29 12.23
C TYR A 42 16.57 1.05 12.18
N LYS A 43 15.96 1.50 13.30
CA LYS A 43 15.16 2.75 13.37
C LYS A 43 15.94 4.00 12.94
N ASN A 44 17.25 4.03 13.19
CA ASN A 44 18.16 5.14 12.82
C ASN A 44 19.16 4.73 11.73
N SER A 45 18.86 3.67 10.98
CA SER A 45 19.69 3.24 9.87
C SER A 45 19.66 4.27 8.74
N PRO A 46 20.78 4.52 8.03
CA PRO A 46 20.76 5.30 6.78
C PRO A 46 20.04 4.54 5.65
N TRP A 47 19.70 3.27 5.87
CA TRP A 47 19.00 2.41 4.92
C TRP A 47 17.52 2.30 5.26
N LEU A 48 16.69 2.22 4.23
CA LEU A 48 15.31 1.75 4.38
C LEU A 48 15.30 0.23 4.38
N LEU A 49 14.65 -0.37 5.37
CA LEU A 49 14.52 -1.81 5.47
C LEU A 49 13.11 -2.22 5.00
N PHE A 50 13.05 -2.99 3.92
CA PHE A 50 11.82 -3.61 3.44
C PHE A 50 11.69 -5.03 3.97
N THR A 51 10.47 -5.47 4.25
CA THR A 51 10.20 -6.90 4.43
C THR A 51 10.47 -7.65 3.14
N GLY A 52 10.78 -8.95 3.22
CA GLY A 52 11.09 -9.77 2.04
C GLY A 52 9.96 -9.85 1.00
N ASP A 53 8.73 -9.61 1.43
CA ASP A 53 7.54 -9.51 0.57
C ASP A 53 7.23 -8.07 0.12
N LEU A 54 8.08 -7.10 0.44
CA LEU A 54 7.97 -5.68 0.08
C LEU A 54 6.69 -4.98 0.58
N THR A 55 5.92 -5.58 1.48
CA THR A 55 4.65 -5.02 1.94
C THR A 55 4.78 -4.13 3.19
N ALA A 56 5.95 -4.11 3.84
CA ALA A 56 6.26 -3.15 4.90
C ALA A 56 7.64 -2.53 4.71
N VAL A 57 7.78 -1.28 5.16
CA VAL A 57 9.06 -0.55 5.18
C VAL A 57 9.31 0.07 6.54
N VAL A 58 10.56 0.01 6.98
CA VAL A 58 11.08 0.63 8.19
C VAL A 58 12.02 1.76 7.78
N GLY A 59 11.84 2.92 8.41
CA GLY A 59 12.71 4.08 8.24
C GLY A 59 12.65 5.02 9.46
N PRO A 60 13.25 6.22 9.35
CA PRO A 60 13.30 7.19 10.44
C PRO A 60 11.91 7.64 10.96
N TRP A 61 10.87 7.52 10.14
CA TRP A 61 9.47 7.82 10.52
C TRP A 61 8.77 6.69 11.27
N GLY A 62 9.36 5.48 11.32
CA GLY A 62 8.79 4.29 11.92
C GLY A 62 8.53 3.19 10.88
N VAL A 63 7.40 2.51 10.98
CA VAL A 63 7.01 1.41 10.08
C VAL A 63 5.75 1.76 9.31
N SER A 64 5.83 1.70 7.99
CA SER A 64 4.69 1.81 7.09
C SER A 64 4.30 0.43 6.57
N PHE A 65 3.00 0.22 6.38
CA PHE A 65 2.44 -0.99 5.80
C PHE A 65 1.67 -0.63 4.53
N ALA A 66 1.89 -1.39 3.45
CA ALA A 66 1.08 -1.32 2.25
C ALA A 66 -0.36 -1.69 2.60
N LYS A 67 -1.31 -0.83 2.23
CA LYS A 67 -2.73 -1.02 2.58
C LYS A 67 -3.43 -1.98 1.63
N ASN A 68 -4.52 -2.59 2.09
CA ASN A 68 -5.44 -3.32 1.23
C ASN A 68 -6.18 -2.34 0.32
N ILE A 69 -5.98 -2.46 -0.99
CA ILE A 69 -6.62 -1.59 -2.00
C ILE A 69 -7.64 -2.35 -2.86
N THR A 70 -8.03 -3.55 -2.42
CA THR A 70 -9.15 -4.29 -3.01
C THR A 70 -10.50 -3.65 -2.62
N PRO A 71 -11.62 -3.97 -3.30
CA PRO A 71 -12.93 -3.39 -2.97
C PRO A 71 -13.58 -4.02 -1.74
N ASP A 72 -12.83 -4.72 -0.89
CA ASP A 72 -13.36 -5.25 0.37
C ASP A 72 -13.95 -4.11 1.24
N PRO A 73 -15.21 -4.24 1.69
CA PRO A 73 -15.94 -3.15 2.36
C PRO A 73 -15.42 -2.82 3.76
N GLU A 74 -14.78 -3.78 4.45
CA GLU A 74 -14.39 -3.61 5.85
C GLU A 74 -12.89 -3.28 6.02
N THR A 75 -12.06 -3.81 5.13
CA THR A 75 -10.60 -3.80 5.27
C THR A 75 -9.88 -3.18 4.09
N GLY A 76 -10.56 -3.04 2.94
CA GLY A 76 -10.03 -2.42 1.73
C GLY A 76 -10.60 -1.01 1.45
N ILE A 77 -10.69 -0.67 0.16
CA ILE A 77 -11.26 0.60 -0.32
C ILE A 77 -12.74 0.46 -0.70
N GLY A 78 -13.42 -0.58 -0.23
CA GLY A 78 -14.82 -0.85 -0.54
C GLY A 78 -15.76 0.32 -0.22
N GLY A 79 -15.53 1.01 0.90
CA GLY A 79 -16.29 2.20 1.31
C GLY A 79 -15.76 3.54 0.80
N TRP A 80 -14.68 3.57 0.01
CA TRP A 80 -14.14 4.82 -0.53
C TRP A 80 -14.99 5.29 -1.71
N THR A 81 -15.18 6.60 -1.82
CA THR A 81 -15.69 7.21 -3.05
C THR A 81 -14.54 7.50 -4.01
N GLU A 82 -14.87 7.71 -5.29
CA GLU A 82 -13.92 8.14 -6.31
C GLU A 82 -13.23 9.45 -5.92
N ASP A 83 -14.00 10.44 -5.44
CA ASP A 83 -13.45 11.71 -4.95
C ASP A 83 -12.48 11.50 -3.79
N MET A 84 -12.78 10.61 -2.84
CA MET A 84 -11.85 10.32 -1.73
C MET A 84 -10.54 9.73 -2.24
N PHE A 85 -10.59 8.87 -3.27
CA PHE A 85 -9.40 8.31 -3.90
C PHE A 85 -8.58 9.40 -4.61
N ILE A 86 -9.21 10.20 -5.47
CA ILE A 86 -8.55 11.30 -6.18
C ILE A 86 -7.94 12.29 -5.19
N GLN A 87 -8.72 12.75 -4.20
CA GLN A 87 -8.22 13.67 -3.19
C GLN A 87 -7.08 13.07 -2.37
N THR A 88 -7.08 11.76 -2.11
CA THR A 88 -5.95 11.09 -1.46
C THR A 88 -4.67 11.21 -2.27
N VAL A 89 -4.74 11.02 -3.59
CA VAL A 89 -3.61 11.18 -4.50
C VAL A 89 -3.19 12.64 -4.62
N ARG A 90 -4.13 13.58 -4.81
CA ARG A 90 -3.81 15.00 -5.00
C ARG A 90 -3.21 15.66 -3.76
N THR A 91 -3.77 15.36 -2.59
CA THR A 91 -3.40 16.03 -1.34
C THR A 91 -2.30 15.32 -0.57
N GLN A 92 -1.96 14.08 -0.94
CA GLN A 92 -1.05 13.22 -0.16
C GLN A 92 -1.55 12.95 1.27
N LYS A 93 -2.86 12.96 1.49
CA LYS A 93 -3.49 12.69 2.79
C LYS A 93 -4.48 11.55 2.68
N ARG A 94 -4.55 10.70 3.70
CA ARG A 94 -5.53 9.61 3.76
C ARG A 94 -6.95 10.19 3.66
N LEU A 95 -7.76 9.70 2.70
CA LEU A 95 -9.11 10.20 2.42
C LEU A 95 -9.17 11.70 2.10
N GLY A 96 -8.07 12.27 1.60
CA GLY A 96 -7.96 13.70 1.28
C GLY A 96 -7.74 14.64 2.47
N VAL A 97 -8.05 14.22 3.71
CA VAL A 97 -8.07 15.11 4.88
C VAL A 97 -7.32 14.58 6.10
N GLY A 98 -7.07 13.27 6.17
CA GLY A 98 -6.45 12.63 7.31
C GLY A 98 -4.95 12.85 7.39
N ARG A 99 -4.27 11.93 8.08
CA ARG A 99 -2.80 11.93 8.18
C ARG A 99 -2.13 11.93 6.80
N PRO A 100 -0.89 12.44 6.71
CA PRO A 100 -0.06 12.28 5.51
C PRO A 100 0.08 10.81 5.11
N ILE A 101 0.15 10.57 3.80
CA ILE A 101 0.54 9.27 3.25
C ILE A 101 1.99 9.02 3.63
N LEU A 102 2.26 7.84 4.16
CA LEU A 102 3.59 7.48 4.64
C LEU A 102 4.45 6.91 3.51
N PRO A 103 5.78 6.98 3.62
CA PRO A 103 6.66 6.37 2.64
C PRO A 103 6.52 4.84 2.57
N PRO A 104 6.77 4.22 1.40
CA PRO A 104 7.23 4.88 0.16
C PRO A 104 6.08 5.46 -0.69
N MET A 105 4.82 5.25 -0.27
CA MET A 105 3.66 5.51 -1.11
C MET A 105 3.49 6.99 -1.49
N ASN A 106 3.91 7.92 -0.62
CA ASN A 106 3.89 9.34 -0.96
C ASN A 106 4.80 9.67 -2.17
N GLY A 107 5.98 9.05 -2.24
CA GLY A 107 6.88 9.19 -3.40
C GLY A 107 6.28 8.61 -4.67
N VAL A 108 5.63 7.44 -4.55
CA VAL A 108 4.89 6.82 -5.67
C VAL A 108 3.77 7.73 -6.16
N PHE A 109 2.99 8.32 -5.25
CA PHE A 109 1.94 9.23 -5.66
C PHE A 109 2.51 10.48 -6.33
N ILE A 110 3.51 11.14 -5.75
CA ILE A 110 4.10 12.36 -6.32
C ILE A 110 4.67 12.09 -7.72
N GLY A 111 5.42 11.01 -7.91
CA GLY A 111 6.11 10.72 -9.16
C GLY A 111 5.22 10.10 -10.24
N ASN A 112 4.27 9.24 -9.86
CA ASN A 112 3.60 8.35 -10.82
C ASN A 112 2.10 8.56 -10.92
N MET A 113 1.44 9.07 -9.87
CA MET A 113 -0.04 9.19 -9.87
C MET A 113 -0.52 10.65 -9.93
N ASN A 114 0.18 11.57 -9.27
CA ASN A 114 -0.17 12.98 -9.28
C ASN A 114 0.02 13.66 -10.65
N PRO A 115 0.93 13.21 -11.54
CA PRO A 115 0.97 13.74 -12.91
C PRO A 115 -0.19 13.29 -13.81
N LEU A 116 -0.92 12.24 -13.42
CA LEU A 116 -2.06 11.73 -14.19
C LEU A 116 -3.21 12.74 -14.15
N SER A 117 -4.03 12.75 -15.20
CA SER A 117 -5.31 13.45 -15.22
C SER A 117 -6.29 12.86 -14.21
N ASP A 118 -7.33 13.62 -13.84
CA ASP A 118 -8.37 13.09 -12.96
C ASP A 118 -9.08 11.88 -13.60
N ASP A 119 -9.35 11.91 -14.91
CA ASP A 119 -10.00 10.78 -15.60
C ASP A 119 -9.15 9.50 -15.58
N GLU A 120 -7.82 9.59 -15.72
CA GLU A 120 -6.94 8.44 -15.53
C GLU A 120 -6.97 7.90 -14.09
N LEU A 121 -7.09 8.78 -13.08
CA LEU A 121 -7.24 8.36 -11.70
C LEU A 121 -8.59 7.69 -11.45
N LYS A 122 -9.67 8.15 -12.11
CA LYS A 122 -10.98 7.50 -12.09
C LYS A 122 -10.91 6.11 -12.71
N ASP A 123 -10.23 5.95 -13.84
CA ASP A 123 -10.05 4.65 -14.49
C ASP A 123 -9.28 3.66 -13.59
N ILE A 124 -8.24 4.14 -12.90
CA ILE A 124 -7.51 3.32 -11.91
C ILE A 124 -8.45 2.92 -10.77
N PHE A 125 -9.22 3.87 -10.23
CA PHE A 125 -10.16 3.59 -9.15
C PHE A 125 -11.22 2.58 -9.60
N ALA A 126 -11.84 2.78 -10.76
CA ALA A 126 -12.81 1.87 -11.35
C ALA A 126 -12.23 0.46 -11.54
N TYR A 127 -11.00 0.36 -12.03
CA TYR A 127 -10.29 -0.92 -12.11
C TYR A 127 -10.15 -1.57 -10.74
N LEU A 128 -9.64 -0.87 -9.73
CA LEU A 128 -9.48 -1.40 -8.37
C LEU A 128 -10.84 -1.85 -7.80
N LYS A 129 -11.91 -1.10 -8.08
CA LYS A 129 -13.27 -1.42 -7.65
C LYS A 129 -13.88 -2.65 -8.35
N SER A 130 -13.39 -3.00 -9.55
CA SER A 130 -13.83 -4.18 -10.30
C SER A 130 -13.21 -5.50 -9.82
N LEU A 131 -12.16 -5.45 -9.00
CA LEU A 131 -11.41 -6.63 -8.57
C LEU A 131 -12.21 -7.50 -7.58
N LYS A 132 -11.79 -8.76 -7.43
CA LYS A 132 -12.30 -9.61 -6.36
C LYS A 132 -11.90 -9.02 -5.00
N PRO A 133 -12.85 -8.83 -4.06
CA PRO A 133 -12.51 -8.35 -2.72
C PRO A 133 -11.68 -9.39 -1.98
N VAL A 134 -10.65 -8.93 -1.27
CA VAL A 134 -9.85 -9.77 -0.37
C VAL A 134 -9.91 -9.16 1.01
N ARG A 135 -10.50 -9.89 1.96
CA ARG A 135 -10.47 -9.51 3.37
C ARG A 135 -9.04 -9.64 3.90
N ASN A 136 -8.49 -8.54 4.39
CA ASN A 136 -7.20 -8.50 5.08
C ASN A 136 -7.06 -7.19 5.87
N ARG A 137 -7.07 -7.26 7.20
CA ARG A 137 -6.99 -6.07 8.06
C ARG A 137 -5.53 -5.66 8.28
N VAL A 138 -5.02 -4.81 7.39
CA VAL A 138 -3.67 -4.26 7.52
C VAL A 138 -3.53 -3.45 8.83
N PRO A 139 -2.49 -3.68 9.64
CA PRO A 139 -2.23 -2.90 10.85
C PRO A 139 -2.11 -1.39 10.61
N GLU A 140 -2.30 -0.60 11.67
CA GLU A 140 -1.94 0.81 11.62
C GLU A 140 -0.41 0.99 11.66
N PRO A 141 0.12 2.04 11.01
CA PRO A 141 1.55 2.28 10.99
C PRO A 141 2.09 2.51 12.40
N ILE A 142 3.34 2.10 12.62
CA ILE A 142 4.04 2.35 13.88
C ILE A 142 4.83 3.64 13.68
N LEU A 143 4.48 4.69 14.41
CA LEU A 143 5.14 6.00 14.26
C LEU A 143 6.20 6.20 15.34
N ASN A 144 7.26 6.92 14.97
CA ASN A 144 8.37 7.26 15.85
C ASN A 144 8.18 8.56 16.62
#